data_AF-A0A2N0LHT6-F1
#
_entry.id   AF-A0A2N0LHT6-F1
#
_cell.length_a   1.000
_cell.length_b   1.000
_cell.length_c   1.000
_cell.angle_alpha   90.00
_cell.angle_beta   90.00
_cell.angle_gamma   90.00
#
_symmetry.space_group_name_H-M   'P 1'
#
loop_
_entity.id
_entity.type
_entity.pdbx_description
1 polymer ?
#
loop_
_entity_poly.entity_id
_entity_poly.type
_entity_poly.pdbx_seq_one_letter_code
_entity_poly.pdbx_strand_id
1 'polypeptide(L)'
;MAEVLTPHIGGIAGFCRMDGDSLNLVTQQDGVTSHPVFSRNLDMALAGDLDGDGQPELVVFDQPFRKAVALRWTQERLLGGRPLAVVKQ
;
A
#
# COMPACT_ATOMS: atom_id res chain seq x y z
N MET A 1 4.65 -1.70 -8.03
CA MET A 1 4.46 -0.28 -7.66
C MET A 1 3.33 -0.19 -6.65
N ALA A 2 3.24 0.89 -5.90
CA ALA A 2 2.18 1.13 -4.92
C ALA A 2 1.66 2.57 -5.00
N GLU A 3 0.41 2.78 -4.64
CA GLU A 3 -0.26 4.09 -4.61
C GLU A 3 -1.19 4.22 -3.39
N VAL A 4 -1.54 5.46 -3.02
CA VAL A 4 -2.61 5.74 -2.06
C VAL A 4 -3.63 6.68 -2.69
N LEU A 5 -4.85 6.17 -2.94
CA LEU A 5 -5.94 6.89 -3.58
C LEU A 5 -6.85 7.55 -2.53
N THR A 6 -7.23 8.80 -2.80
CA THR A 6 -8.11 9.61 -1.94
C THR A 6 -7.71 9.58 -0.44
N PRO A 7 -6.48 9.98 -0.06
CA PRO A 7 -5.91 9.75 1.28
C PRO A 7 -6.73 10.27 2.47
N HIS A 8 -7.66 11.20 2.23
CA HIS A 8 -8.52 11.83 3.23
C HIS A 8 -9.99 11.37 3.19
N ILE A 9 -10.40 10.55 2.21
CA ILE A 9 -11.77 10.07 2.05
C ILE A 9 -11.80 8.54 2.03
N GLY A 10 -11.36 7.94 0.93
CA GLY A 10 -11.36 6.48 0.76
C GLY A 10 -10.15 5.81 1.41
N GLY A 11 -8.99 6.48 1.41
CA GLY A 11 -7.80 5.98 2.09
C GLY A 11 -7.38 4.60 1.58
N ILE A 12 -7.24 4.45 0.26
CA ILE A 12 -7.06 3.13 -0.38
C ILE A 12 -5.60 2.98 -0.81
N ALA A 13 -4.87 2.03 -0.20
CA ALA A 13 -3.61 1.55 -0.75
C ALA A 13 -3.87 0.60 -1.92
N GLY A 14 -3.24 0.87 -3.07
CA GLY A 14 -3.24 -0.02 -4.24
C GLY A 14 -1.85 -0.57 -4.52
N PHE A 15 -1.77 -1.85 -4.84
CA PHE A 15 -0.56 -2.49 -5.35
C PHE A 15 -0.74 -2.82 -6.82
N CYS A 16 0.16 -2.33 -7.66
CA CYS A 16 0.10 -2.48 -9.10
C CYS A 16 1.33 -3.22 -9.64
N ARG A 17 1.11 -4.05 -10.66
CA ARG A 17 2.15 -4.75 -11.41
C ARG A 17 2.22 -4.18 -12.82
N MET A 18 3.43 -3.97 -13.31
CA MET A 18 3.66 -3.60 -14.70
C MET A 18 3.71 -4.89 -15.52
N ASP A 19 2.82 -5.01 -16.50
CA ASP A 19 2.75 -6.12 -17.46
C ASP A 19 2.95 -5.54 -18.86
N GLY A 20 4.18 -5.59 -19.37
CA GLY A 20 4.57 -4.87 -20.59
C GLY A 20 4.43 -3.35 -20.41
N ASP A 21 3.64 -2.71 -21.27
CA ASP A 21 3.37 -1.27 -21.23
C ASP A 21 2.16 -0.89 -20.35
N SER A 22 1.52 -1.88 -19.72
CA SER A 22 0.32 -1.67 -18.89
C SER A 22 0.65 -1.75 -17.40
N LEU A 23 0.06 -0.85 -16.61
CA LEU A 23 0.08 -0.94 -15.16
C LEU A 23 -1.27 -1.49 -14.67
N ASN A 24 -1.25 -2.72 -14.15
CA ASN A 24 -2.45 -3.43 -13.71
C ASN A 24 -2.54 -3.45 -12.18
N LEU A 25 -3.71 -3.11 -11.66
CA LEU A 25 -4.00 -3.24 -10.23
C LEU A 25 -4.07 -4.72 -9.83
N VAL A 26 -3.30 -5.10 -8.83
CA VAL A 26 -3.21 -6.47 -8.32
C VAL A 26 -4.14 -6.67 -7.13
N THR A 27 -4.09 -5.74 -6.17
CA THR A 27 -4.91 -5.78 -4.95
C THR A 27 -5.00 -4.40 -4.31
N GLN A 28 -5.96 -4.22 -3.41
CA GLN A 28 -6.20 -2.98 -2.68
C GLN A 28 -6.52 -3.26 -1.22
N GLN A 29 -6.23 -2.28 -0.37
CA GLN A 29 -6.57 -2.24 1.05
C GLN A 29 -7.04 -0.85 1.43
N ASP A 30 -8.19 -0.74 2.08
CA ASP A 30 -8.73 0.50 2.63
C ASP A 30 -8.20 0.79 4.05
N GLY A 31 -8.53 1.99 4.55
CA GLY A 31 -8.27 2.37 5.94
C GLY A 31 -6.87 2.94 6.20
N VAL A 32 -6.18 3.41 5.16
CA VAL A 32 -4.86 4.05 5.29
C VAL A 32 -4.85 5.48 4.81
N THR A 33 -3.78 6.21 5.11
CA THR A 33 -3.52 7.53 4.55
C THR A 33 -2.04 7.77 4.34
N SER A 34 -1.68 8.45 3.26
CA SER A 34 -0.32 8.95 3.05
C SER A 34 -0.07 10.27 3.78
N HIS A 35 -1.11 11.05 4.09
CA HIS A 35 -1.03 12.32 4.83
C HIS A 35 -2.41 12.74 5.34
N PRO A 36 -2.51 13.44 6.48
CA PRO A 36 -3.79 13.90 7.00
C PRO A 36 -4.36 15.03 6.13
N VAL A 37 -5.70 15.18 6.15
CA VAL A 37 -6.38 16.26 5.45
C VAL A 37 -5.82 17.64 5.84
N PHE A 38 -5.64 18.52 4.86
CA PHE A 38 -5.05 19.86 5.00
C PHE A 38 -3.56 19.89 5.42
N SER A 39 -2.88 18.74 5.46
CA SER A 39 -1.43 18.74 5.64
C SER A 39 -0.73 19.47 4.50
N ARG A 40 0.27 20.28 4.83
CA ARG A 40 1.19 20.86 3.84
C ARG A 40 2.30 19.88 3.43
N ASN A 41 2.56 18.89 4.27
CA ASN A 41 3.51 17.83 3.97
C ASN A 41 2.73 16.62 3.43
N LEU A 42 2.93 16.32 2.15
CA LEU A 42 2.28 15.21 1.45
C LEU A 42 3.18 13.97 1.35
N ASP A 43 4.45 14.11 1.73
CA ASP A 43 5.52 13.11 1.55
C ASP A 43 5.73 12.30 2.84
N MET A 44 4.64 11.84 3.46
CA MET A 44 4.69 11.06 4.70
C MET A 44 4.49 9.55 4.48
N ALA A 45 4.60 9.08 3.24
CA ALA A 45 4.60 7.66 2.90
C ALA A 45 5.95 7.26 2.29
N LEU A 46 6.33 6.00 2.51
CA LEU A 46 7.56 5.42 1.96
C LEU A 46 7.23 4.11 1.25
N ALA A 47 7.76 3.93 0.05
CA ALA A 47 7.69 2.65 -0.66
C ALA A 47 9.10 2.19 -1.03
N GLY A 48 9.41 0.92 -0.75
CA GLY A 48 10.72 0.33 -1.01
C GLY A 48 10.81 -1.09 -0.49
N ASP A 49 11.84 -1.83 -0.88
CA ASP A 49 12.20 -3.11 -0.24
C ASP A 49 12.90 -2.77 1.09
N LEU A 50 12.11 -2.73 2.17
CA LEU A 50 12.57 -2.20 3.46
C LEU A 50 13.10 -3.30 4.38
N ASP A 51 12.72 -4.56 4.14
CA ASP A 51 13.25 -5.70 4.88
C ASP A 51 14.24 -6.58 4.10
N GLY A 52 14.50 -6.27 2.83
CA GLY A 52 15.56 -6.86 2.02
C GLY A 52 15.20 -8.21 1.40
N ASP A 53 13.92 -8.54 1.28
CA ASP A 53 13.45 -9.80 0.70
C ASP A 53 13.17 -9.73 -0.82
N GLY A 54 13.41 -8.57 -1.43
CA GLY A 54 13.18 -8.32 -2.86
C GLY A 54 11.74 -7.96 -3.21
N GLN A 55 10.83 -7.84 -2.25
CA GLN A 55 9.47 -7.34 -2.44
C GLN A 55 9.32 -5.96 -1.78
N PRO A 56 8.70 -4.98 -2.46
CA PRO A 56 8.51 -3.66 -1.87
C PRO A 56 7.37 -3.64 -0.84
N GLU A 57 7.62 -2.97 0.27
CA GLU A 57 6.63 -2.55 1.27
C GLU A 57 6.12 -1.15 0.95
N LEU A 58 4.91 -0.87 1.42
CA LEU A 58 4.36 0.47 1.54
C LEU A 58 4.18 0.80 3.02
N VAL A 59 4.96 1.75 3.53
CA VAL A 59 4.79 2.33 4.87
C VAL A 59 3.94 3.59 4.75
N VAL A 60 2.79 3.55 5.40
CA VAL A 60 1.77 4.61 5.45
C VAL A 60 1.22 4.73 6.86
N PHE A 61 0.29 5.64 7.11
CA PHE A 61 -0.44 5.70 8.37
C PHE A 61 -1.81 5.02 8.26
N ASP A 62 -2.36 4.58 9.38
CA ASP A 62 -3.79 4.30 9.44
C ASP A 62 -4.58 5.60 9.19
N GLN A 63 -5.80 5.49 8.66
CA GLN A 63 -6.58 6.66 8.25
C GLN A 63 -6.81 7.71 9.36
N PRO A 64 -6.97 7.34 10.66
CA PRO A 64 -7.01 8.30 11.76
C PRO A 64 -5.67 9.00 12.08
N PHE A 65 -4.59 8.66 11.38
CA PHE A 65 -3.24 9.18 11.57
C PHE A 65 -2.70 8.95 12.99
N ARG A 66 -2.85 7.72 13.51
CA ARG A 66 -2.44 7.32 14.87
C ARG A 66 -1.25 6.38 14.90
N LYS A 67 -1.08 5.55 13.87
CA LYS A 67 0.01 4.58 13.77
C LYS A 67 0.52 4.48 12.34
N ALA A 68 1.82 4.27 12.21
CA ALA A 68 2.39 3.78 10.96
C ALA A 68 2.02 2.30 10.79
N VAL A 69 1.75 1.89 9.56
CA VAL A 69 1.50 0.51 9.14
C VAL A 69 2.37 0.20 7.93
N ALA A 70 2.95 -1.00 7.90
CA ALA A 70 3.65 -1.51 6.72
C ALA A 70 2.74 -2.50 6.02
N LEU A 71 2.46 -2.24 4.74
CA LEU A 71 1.68 -3.10 3.88
C LEU A 71 2.61 -3.79 2.89
N ARG A 72 2.38 -5.09 2.68
CA ARG A 72 2.98 -5.86 1.59
C ARG A 72 1.87 -6.64 0.90
N TRP A 73 1.89 -6.69 -0.44
CA TRP A 73 1.07 -7.66 -1.15
C TRP A 73 1.81 -9.01 -1.20
N THR A 74 1.09 -10.10 -0.93
CA THR A 74 1.60 -11.46 -1.12
C THR A 74 0.74 -12.19 -2.14
N GLN A 75 1.36 -12.92 -3.06
CA GLN A 75 0.67 -13.93 -3.84
C GLN A 75 0.54 -15.17 -2.95
N GLU A 76 -0.62 -15.40 -2.36
CA GLU A 76 -0.86 -16.64 -1.61
C GLU A 76 -0.74 -17.82 -2.58
N ARG A 77 0.42 -18.50 -2.59
CA ARG A 77 0.78 -19.51 -3.61
C ARG A 77 0.12 -20.87 -3.36
N LEU A 78 -0.78 -20.98 -2.39
CA LEU A 78 -1.46 -22.24 -2.09
C LEU A 78 -2.97 -22.04 -2.33
N LEU A 79 -3.47 -22.67 -3.41
CA LEU A 79 -4.89 -22.97 -3.63
C LEU A 79 -5.81 -21.84 -4.16
N GLY A 80 -5.34 -21.04 -5.13
CA GLY A 80 -6.26 -20.24 -5.97
C GLY A 80 -6.87 -19.00 -5.31
N GLY A 81 -6.27 -18.50 -4.23
CA GLY A 81 -6.68 -17.27 -3.55
C GLY A 81 -6.42 -16.00 -4.38
N ARG A 82 -7.28 -14.98 -4.20
CA ARG A 82 -7.06 -13.63 -4.75
C ARG A 82 -5.88 -12.98 -4.03
N PRO A 83 -5.02 -12.20 -4.72
CA PRO A 83 -3.95 -11.45 -4.05
C PRO A 83 -4.49 -10.53 -2.96
N LEU A 84 -3.85 -10.53 -1.79
CA LEU A 84 -4.20 -9.69 -0.64
C LEU A 84 -3.01 -8.82 -0.22
N ALA A 85 -3.30 -7.60 0.23
CA ALA A 85 -2.36 -6.81 1.01
C ALA A 85 -2.43 -7.26 2.48
N VAL A 86 -1.27 -7.52 3.07
CA VAL A 86 -1.13 -7.96 4.45
C VAL A 86 -0.41 -6.87 5.24
N VAL A 87 -0.93 -6.58 6.43
CA VAL A 87 -0.26 -5.70 7.41
C VAL A 87 0.87 -6.49 8.07
N LYS A 88 2.10 -6.01 7.96
CA LYS A 88 3.20 -6.52 8.79
C LYS A 88 3.15 -5.87 10.18
N GLN A 89 3.27 -6.72 11.22
CA GLN A 89 3.41 -6.29 12.62
C GLN A 89 4.86 -5.98 12.94
#